data_AF-A0A661VIR0-F1
#
_entry.id   AF-A0A661VIR0-F1
#
_cell.length_a   1.000
_cell.length_b   1.000
_cell.length_c   1.000
_cell.angle_alpha   90.00
_cell.angle_beta   90.00
_cell.angle_gamma   90.00
#
_symmetry.space_group_name_H-M   'P 1'
#
loop_
_entity.id
_entity.type
_entity.pdbx_description
1 polymer ?
#
loop_
_entity_poly.entity_id
_entity_poly.type
_entity_poly.pdbx_seq_one_letter_code
_entity_poly.pdbx_strand_id
1 'polypeptide(L)'
;MTRNIVVMEALGRFIEEFPVEIVERKGIGHPDSLCDGIAERISVEYCRWCEENLGVLLHHNFDKVQLVAGEVDVHFGGGEMIRPIHIQIAGRGTPSYNGRKVPMDTIAIEAARAHIRETMKYLDPVKHVVIDSFVGRGAAELVSTVEHTEANDTSFGVSHWPRSGLEHVVYETAQYINYELINQFPIGEDVKVMGYRHNGSIVLTTAIPFIASQIRDAEEYLEAKGAVQAAIQAFAEKQDHRDVRVDVNTADKAKRGDFYLTLTGTSAECGDDGAVGRGNRVNGVIAPFRSTSLEAACGKNPISHVGKVYNVLAFLAAQDIVAHVPGIREATVYVLSQIGHPLDEPLVATALVHAADGQLTASTQAAVAEVLDHHLANVAEVGDRIRRRELSLF
;
A
#
# COMPACT_ATOMS: atom_id res chain seq x y z
N MET A 1 9.79 -31.56 -6.79
CA MET A 1 10.69 -31.36 -7.96
C MET A 1 11.65 -30.22 -7.61
N THR A 2 12.68 -29.91 -8.40
CA THR A 2 13.52 -28.72 -8.14
C THR A 2 12.80 -27.47 -8.66
N ARG A 3 12.60 -26.44 -7.81
CA ARG A 3 11.97 -25.18 -8.20
C ARG A 3 12.82 -24.41 -9.22
N ASN A 4 12.18 -23.65 -10.10
CA ASN A 4 12.85 -22.84 -11.13
C ASN A 4 13.41 -21.54 -10.55
N ILE A 5 14.53 -21.64 -9.82
CA ILE A 5 15.20 -20.50 -9.19
C ILE A 5 16.37 -20.02 -10.05
N VAL A 6 16.41 -18.72 -10.32
CA VAL A 6 17.48 -18.06 -11.06
C VAL A 6 18.04 -16.93 -10.20
N VAL A 7 19.35 -16.92 -9.99
CA VAL A 7 20.03 -15.83 -9.29
C VAL A 7 20.95 -15.13 -10.28
N MET A 8 20.79 -13.82 -10.41
CA MET A 8 21.49 -12.98 -11.36
C MET A 8 22.23 -11.86 -10.63
N GLU A 9 23.41 -11.52 -11.14
CA GLU A 9 24.09 -10.30 -10.73
C GLU A 9 23.45 -9.09 -11.39
N ALA A 10 23.19 -8.06 -10.59
CA ALA A 10 22.70 -6.78 -11.06
C ALA A 10 23.86 -5.93 -11.58
N LEU A 11 23.89 -5.70 -12.89
CA LEU A 11 24.91 -4.90 -13.56
C LEU A 11 24.52 -3.42 -13.58
N GLY A 12 25.46 -2.54 -13.27
CA GLY A 12 25.28 -1.09 -13.36
C GLY A 12 25.38 -0.39 -12.00
N ARG A 13 24.94 0.88 -11.98
CA ARG A 13 25.03 1.74 -10.81
C ARG A 13 23.90 1.44 -9.83
N PHE A 14 24.21 1.55 -8.55
CA PHE A 14 23.23 1.46 -7.48
C PHE A 14 22.28 2.67 -7.52
N ILE A 15 21.03 2.53 -7.07
CA ILE A 15 20.03 3.61 -7.13
C ILE A 15 20.56 4.91 -6.47
N GLU A 16 21.30 4.78 -5.37
CA GLU A 16 21.88 5.91 -4.62
C GLU A 16 22.90 6.71 -5.43
N GLU A 17 23.50 6.08 -6.43
CA GLU A 17 24.51 6.68 -7.28
C GLU A 17 23.89 7.45 -8.45
N PHE A 18 22.63 7.17 -8.80
CA PHE A 18 21.95 7.95 -9.82
C PHE A 18 21.86 9.42 -9.42
N PRO A 19 22.06 10.36 -10.37
CA PRO A 19 21.98 11.78 -10.09
C PRO A 19 20.56 12.25 -9.77
N VAL A 20 19.55 11.45 -10.14
CA VAL A 20 18.13 11.74 -9.94
C VAL A 20 17.41 10.50 -9.43
N GLU A 21 16.47 10.70 -8.51
CA GLU A 21 15.50 9.70 -8.06
C GLU A 21 14.18 10.39 -7.70
N ILE A 22 13.07 9.69 -7.91
CA ILE A 22 11.73 10.15 -7.58
C ILE A 22 11.05 9.04 -6.81
N VAL A 23 10.41 9.38 -5.70
CA VAL A 23 9.60 8.44 -4.90
C VAL A 23 8.37 9.15 -4.40
N GLU A 24 7.22 8.48 -4.42
CA GLU A 24 5.98 8.98 -3.84
C GLU A 24 5.43 8.00 -2.81
N ARG A 25 4.77 8.51 -1.78
CA ARG A 25 3.90 7.74 -0.91
C ARG A 25 2.59 8.48 -0.68
N LYS A 26 1.49 7.76 -0.86
CA LYS A 26 0.13 8.17 -0.50
C LYS A 26 -0.19 7.60 0.89
N GLY A 27 -0.43 8.49 1.85
CA GLY A 27 -0.76 8.18 3.23
C GLY A 27 -2.15 7.57 3.37
N ILE A 28 -2.53 7.24 4.61
CA ILE A 28 -3.69 6.37 4.88
C ILE A 28 -5.04 7.00 4.54
N GLY A 29 -5.17 8.33 4.60
CA GLY A 29 -6.40 9.04 4.25
C GLY A 29 -6.51 9.44 2.78
N HIS A 30 -5.48 9.16 1.96
CA HIS A 30 -5.54 9.44 0.53
C HIS A 30 -6.61 8.58 -0.14
N PRO A 31 -7.43 9.10 -1.07
CA PRO A 31 -8.53 8.36 -1.71
C PRO A 31 -8.15 6.97 -2.22
N ASP A 32 -7.04 6.86 -2.98
CA ASP A 32 -6.53 5.55 -3.43
C ASP A 32 -6.15 4.60 -2.28
N SER A 33 -5.47 5.10 -1.24
CA SER A 33 -5.08 4.31 -0.07
C SER A 33 -6.29 3.87 0.76
N LEU A 34 -7.33 4.70 0.85
CA LEU A 34 -8.61 4.32 1.45
C LEU A 34 -9.28 3.19 0.67
N CYS A 35 -9.27 3.24 -0.66
CA CYS A 35 -9.78 2.13 -1.48
C CYS A 35 -8.98 0.84 -1.26
N ASP A 36 -7.65 0.92 -1.24
CA ASP A 36 -6.77 -0.21 -0.95
C ASP A 36 -7.04 -0.79 0.46
N GLY A 37 -7.12 0.06 1.48
CA GLY A 37 -7.40 -0.34 2.85
C GLY A 37 -8.79 -0.95 3.05
N ILE A 38 -9.82 -0.40 2.40
CA ILE A 38 -11.17 -0.96 2.39
C ILE A 38 -11.17 -2.33 1.72
N ALA A 39 -10.60 -2.45 0.52
CA ALA A 39 -10.54 -3.71 -0.22
C ALA A 39 -9.86 -4.81 0.60
N GLU A 40 -8.73 -4.50 1.21
CA GLU A 40 -8.02 -5.46 2.05
C GLU A 40 -8.80 -5.82 3.31
N ARG A 41 -9.46 -4.86 3.96
CA ARG A 41 -10.29 -5.15 5.13
C ARG A 41 -11.45 -6.08 4.78
N ILE A 42 -12.07 -5.90 3.61
CA ILE A 42 -13.14 -6.79 3.13
C ILE A 42 -12.61 -8.22 2.93
N SER A 43 -11.42 -8.39 2.32
CA SER A 43 -10.80 -9.71 2.14
C SER A 43 -10.55 -10.41 3.48
N VAL A 44 -9.96 -9.70 4.46
CA VAL A 44 -9.68 -10.25 5.79
C VAL A 44 -10.96 -10.63 6.53
N GLU A 45 -11.97 -9.76 6.57
CA GLU A 45 -13.23 -10.06 7.26
C GLU A 45 -14.02 -11.17 6.56
N TYR A 46 -13.94 -11.27 5.23
CA TYR A 46 -14.53 -12.40 4.50
C TYR A 46 -13.84 -13.72 4.84
N CYS A 47 -12.50 -13.76 4.87
CA CYS A 47 -11.74 -14.94 5.32
C CYS A 47 -12.16 -15.36 6.72
N ARG A 48 -12.14 -14.40 7.66
CA ARG A 48 -12.51 -14.62 9.06
C ARG A 48 -13.93 -15.17 9.19
N TRP A 49 -14.89 -14.56 8.49
CA TRP A 49 -16.28 -15.02 8.52
C TRP A 49 -16.40 -16.45 8.00
N CYS A 50 -15.71 -16.80 6.90
CA CYS A 50 -15.73 -18.15 6.35
C CYS A 50 -15.11 -19.17 7.32
N GLU A 51 -13.98 -18.86 7.95
CA GLU A 51 -13.35 -19.73 8.96
C GLU A 51 -14.28 -19.94 10.17
N GLU A 52 -14.83 -18.86 10.74
CA GLU A 52 -15.67 -18.92 11.93
C GLU A 52 -17.02 -19.63 11.70
N ASN A 53 -17.62 -19.51 10.51
CA ASN A 53 -18.97 -19.99 10.24
C ASN A 53 -19.04 -21.27 9.39
N LEU A 54 -17.99 -21.54 8.61
CA LEU A 54 -17.92 -22.66 7.66
C LEU A 54 -16.71 -23.57 7.91
N GLY A 55 -15.72 -23.14 8.70
CA GLY A 55 -14.51 -23.93 8.98
C GLY A 55 -13.57 -24.08 7.79
N VAL A 56 -13.75 -23.26 6.75
CA VAL A 56 -12.97 -23.34 5.50
C VAL A 56 -12.80 -21.95 4.90
N LEU A 57 -11.69 -21.74 4.21
CA LEU A 57 -11.45 -20.55 3.41
C LEU A 57 -12.05 -20.72 2.01
N LEU A 58 -12.68 -19.68 1.50
CA LEU A 58 -13.34 -19.70 0.20
C LEU A 58 -12.72 -18.69 -0.77
N HIS A 59 -12.79 -19.01 -2.05
CA HIS A 59 -12.39 -18.11 -3.13
C HIS A 59 -13.11 -16.75 -3.04
N HIS A 60 -12.33 -15.69 -3.17
CA HIS A 60 -12.81 -14.33 -3.31
C HIS A 60 -11.73 -13.43 -3.93
N ASN A 61 -12.14 -12.28 -4.46
CA ASN A 61 -11.32 -11.17 -4.95
C ASN A 61 -12.15 -9.87 -4.89
N PHE A 62 -11.91 -9.03 -3.89
CA PHE A 62 -12.58 -7.76 -3.62
C PHE A 62 -11.71 -6.55 -3.99
N ASP A 63 -10.76 -6.73 -4.90
CA ASP A 63 -9.75 -5.76 -5.33
C ASP A 63 -10.29 -4.72 -6.33
N LYS A 64 -11.59 -4.42 -6.27
CA LYS A 64 -12.28 -3.48 -7.16
C LYS A 64 -13.16 -2.54 -6.32
N VAL A 65 -12.51 -1.72 -5.49
CA VAL A 65 -13.17 -0.61 -4.79
C VAL A 65 -12.87 0.68 -5.53
N GLN A 66 -13.92 1.46 -5.79
CA GLN A 66 -13.84 2.79 -6.36
C GLN A 66 -14.50 3.77 -5.39
N LEU A 67 -13.84 4.90 -5.18
CA LEU A 67 -14.35 6.03 -4.42
C LEU A 67 -14.58 7.17 -5.39
N VAL A 68 -15.79 7.73 -5.36
CA VAL A 68 -16.17 8.95 -6.06
C VAL A 68 -16.31 10.06 -5.03
N ALA A 69 -15.65 11.18 -5.31
CA ALA A 69 -15.57 12.27 -4.38
C ALA A 69 -16.93 12.89 -4.03
N GLY A 70 -17.02 13.39 -2.80
CA GLY A 70 -18.13 14.19 -2.32
C GLY A 70 -18.05 15.65 -2.78
N GLU A 71 -18.84 16.49 -2.12
CA GLU A 71 -18.82 17.94 -2.26
C GLU A 71 -19.01 18.57 -0.88
N VAL A 72 -18.18 19.54 -0.54
CA VAL A 72 -18.24 20.28 0.72
C VAL A 72 -18.26 21.78 0.47
N ASP A 73 -18.93 22.51 1.36
CA ASP A 73 -18.68 23.94 1.56
C ASP A 73 -17.83 24.09 2.81
N VAL A 74 -16.56 24.46 2.64
CA VAL A 74 -15.57 24.52 3.72
C VAL A 74 -15.06 25.94 3.90
N HIS A 75 -14.98 26.37 5.15
CA HIS A 75 -14.45 27.67 5.54
C HIS A 75 -13.70 27.56 6.85
N PHE A 76 -12.98 28.61 7.25
CA PHE A 76 -12.36 28.61 8.57
C PHE A 76 -13.42 28.49 9.67
N GLY A 77 -13.16 27.64 10.66
CA GLY A 77 -14.06 27.35 11.78
C GLY A 77 -15.11 26.27 11.47
N GLY A 78 -15.18 25.73 10.25
CA GLY A 78 -16.09 24.62 9.95
C GLY A 78 -16.50 24.51 8.48
N GLY A 79 -17.76 24.12 8.29
CA GLY A 79 -18.35 23.89 6.97
C GLY A 79 -19.35 22.74 7.01
N GLU A 80 -19.85 22.37 5.84
CA GLU A 80 -20.87 21.34 5.70
C GLU A 80 -20.61 20.41 4.50
N MET A 81 -21.04 19.15 4.66
CA MET A 81 -21.07 18.17 3.59
C MET A 81 -22.30 18.42 2.71
N ILE A 82 -22.08 18.83 1.47
CA ILE A 82 -23.13 19.10 0.48
C ILE A 82 -23.53 17.80 -0.24
N ARG A 83 -22.54 16.98 -0.59
CA ARG A 83 -22.74 15.65 -1.21
C ARG A 83 -21.82 14.64 -0.56
N PRO A 84 -22.35 13.50 -0.06
CA PRO A 84 -21.51 12.48 0.54
C PRO A 84 -20.56 11.86 -0.49
N ILE A 85 -19.44 11.35 0.01
CA ILE A 85 -18.54 10.48 -0.75
C ILE A 85 -19.30 9.21 -1.13
N HIS A 86 -19.10 8.71 -2.35
CA HIS A 86 -19.70 7.46 -2.79
C HIS A 86 -18.64 6.38 -2.97
N ILE A 87 -18.82 5.23 -2.33
CA ILE A 87 -17.91 4.10 -2.43
C ILE A 87 -18.64 2.94 -3.08
N GLN A 88 -18.14 2.52 -4.23
CA GLN A 88 -18.57 1.33 -4.93
C GLN A 88 -17.62 0.18 -4.63
N ILE A 89 -18.16 -0.89 -4.05
CA ILE A 89 -17.44 -2.15 -3.82
C ILE A 89 -17.86 -3.14 -4.89
N ALA A 90 -16.91 -3.60 -5.70
CA ALA A 90 -17.10 -4.70 -6.64
C ALA A 90 -16.12 -5.83 -6.34
N GLY A 91 -16.37 -6.98 -6.97
CA GLY A 91 -15.51 -8.15 -6.80
C GLY A 91 -16.23 -9.46 -7.05
N ARG A 92 -15.58 -10.53 -6.63
CA ARG A 92 -16.04 -11.91 -6.75
C ARG A 92 -15.88 -12.61 -5.41
N GLY A 93 -16.88 -13.36 -4.99
CA GLY A 93 -16.84 -14.22 -3.80
C GLY A 93 -17.64 -15.50 -4.00
N THR A 94 -17.64 -16.38 -3.00
CA THR A 94 -18.44 -17.59 -2.98
C THR A 94 -19.75 -17.33 -2.24
N PRO A 95 -20.91 -17.20 -2.94
CA PRO A 95 -22.17 -16.78 -2.31
C PRO A 95 -22.81 -17.83 -1.40
N SER A 96 -22.36 -19.08 -1.51
CA SER A 96 -22.87 -20.18 -0.69
C SER A 96 -21.90 -21.36 -0.67
N TYR A 97 -21.88 -22.10 0.44
CA TYR A 97 -21.07 -23.30 0.62
C TYR A 97 -21.89 -24.36 1.37
N ASN A 98 -21.95 -25.58 0.86
CA ASN A 98 -22.74 -26.70 1.43
C ASN A 98 -24.18 -26.30 1.82
N GLY A 99 -24.86 -25.55 0.95
CA GLY A 99 -26.24 -25.08 1.16
C GLY A 99 -26.40 -23.89 2.11
N ARG A 100 -25.34 -23.43 2.79
CA ARG A 100 -25.36 -22.21 3.61
C ARG A 100 -25.03 -21.00 2.75
N LYS A 101 -25.79 -19.91 2.89
CA LYS A 101 -25.54 -18.63 2.21
C LYS A 101 -24.46 -17.82 2.94
N VAL A 102 -23.63 -17.13 2.17
CA VAL A 102 -22.61 -16.20 2.67
C VAL A 102 -23.12 -14.76 2.51
N PRO A 103 -23.19 -13.95 3.58
CA PRO A 103 -23.71 -12.59 3.54
C PRO A 103 -22.67 -11.60 3.00
N MET A 104 -22.24 -11.78 1.75
CA MET A 104 -21.09 -11.07 1.17
C MET A 104 -21.23 -9.55 1.22
N ASP A 105 -22.39 -9.01 0.83
CA ASP A 105 -22.63 -7.57 0.82
C ASP A 105 -22.59 -6.98 2.23
N THR A 106 -23.14 -7.70 3.22
CA THR A 106 -23.09 -7.28 4.63
C THR A 106 -21.65 -7.25 5.14
N ILE A 107 -20.86 -8.29 4.86
CA ILE A 107 -19.44 -8.34 5.23
C ILE A 107 -18.69 -7.17 4.58
N ALA A 108 -18.91 -6.94 3.29
CA ALA A 108 -18.22 -5.91 2.54
C ALA A 108 -18.52 -4.49 3.06
N ILE A 109 -19.80 -4.16 3.28
CA ILE A 109 -20.23 -2.85 3.75
C ILE A 109 -19.74 -2.60 5.19
N GLU A 110 -19.86 -3.59 6.08
CA GLU A 110 -19.43 -3.43 7.47
C GLU A 110 -17.90 -3.37 7.60
N ALA A 111 -17.17 -4.13 6.79
CA ALA A 111 -15.71 -4.05 6.72
C ALA A 111 -15.23 -2.67 6.23
N ALA A 112 -15.88 -2.11 5.20
CA ALA A 112 -15.59 -0.76 4.71
C ALA A 112 -15.85 0.30 5.78
N ARG A 113 -17.00 0.23 6.47
CA ARG A 113 -17.33 1.13 7.58
C ARG A 113 -16.33 1.02 8.73
N ALA A 114 -15.93 -0.20 9.08
CA ALA A 114 -14.94 -0.45 10.11
C ALA A 114 -13.58 0.15 9.73
N HIS A 115 -13.12 -0.07 8.50
CA HIS A 115 -11.87 0.52 8.02
C HIS A 115 -11.90 2.05 8.10
N ILE A 116 -12.95 2.70 7.59
CA ILE A 116 -13.05 4.16 7.65
C ILE A 116 -13.04 4.66 9.10
N ARG A 117 -13.79 4.02 9.99
CA ARG A 117 -13.87 4.41 11.40
C ARG A 117 -12.55 4.24 12.15
N GLU A 118 -11.76 3.23 11.79
CA GLU A 118 -10.44 2.98 12.38
C GLU A 118 -9.36 3.90 11.80
N THR A 119 -9.47 4.27 10.52
CA THR A 119 -8.45 5.03 9.78
C THR A 119 -8.66 6.54 9.86
N MET A 120 -9.90 7.03 9.83
CA MET A 120 -10.24 8.45 9.68
C MET A 120 -10.95 8.98 10.93
N LYS A 121 -10.40 10.05 11.53
CA LYS A 121 -10.92 10.65 12.77
C LYS A 121 -12.20 11.47 12.54
N TYR A 122 -12.29 12.19 11.43
CA TYR A 122 -13.41 13.12 11.15
C TYR A 122 -14.34 12.67 10.02
N LEU A 123 -14.02 11.56 9.32
CA LEU A 123 -14.88 10.97 8.30
C LEU A 123 -15.85 9.96 8.93
N ASP A 124 -17.12 10.33 9.08
CA ASP A 124 -18.17 9.42 9.55
C ASP A 124 -18.68 8.54 8.40
N PRO A 125 -18.52 7.20 8.46
CA PRO A 125 -18.89 6.31 7.36
C PRO A 125 -20.40 6.10 7.17
N VAL A 126 -21.23 6.73 8.01
CA VAL A 126 -22.69 6.73 7.90
C VAL A 126 -23.22 8.09 7.45
N LYS A 127 -22.66 9.18 7.98
CA LYS A 127 -23.12 10.54 7.66
C LYS A 127 -22.49 11.09 6.39
N HIS A 128 -21.22 10.78 6.14
CA HIS A 128 -20.42 11.41 5.08
C HIS A 128 -20.22 10.50 3.87
N VAL A 129 -20.62 9.23 3.96
CA VAL A 129 -20.31 8.21 2.95
C VAL A 129 -21.54 7.38 2.63
N VAL A 130 -21.78 7.14 1.34
CA VAL A 130 -22.71 6.14 0.81
C VAL A 130 -21.88 4.97 0.28
N ILE A 131 -22.20 3.75 0.71
CA ILE A 131 -21.44 2.54 0.32
C ILE A 131 -22.39 1.59 -0.37
N ASP A 132 -22.13 1.29 -1.64
CA ASP A 132 -22.87 0.32 -2.43
C ASP A 132 -22.00 -0.91 -2.74
N SER A 133 -22.55 -2.09 -2.51
CA SER A 133 -21.90 -3.37 -2.83
C SER A 133 -22.54 -3.99 -4.07
N PHE A 134 -21.67 -4.34 -5.03
CA PHE A 134 -21.99 -5.06 -6.27
C PHE A 134 -21.17 -6.36 -6.35
N VAL A 135 -20.89 -6.97 -5.20
CA VAL A 135 -20.14 -8.22 -5.13
C VAL A 135 -20.89 -9.32 -5.88
N GLY A 136 -20.20 -9.96 -6.82
CA GLY A 136 -20.73 -11.06 -7.61
C GLY A 136 -20.20 -12.43 -7.21
N ARG A 137 -20.77 -13.48 -7.80
CA ARG A 137 -20.25 -14.85 -7.70
C ARG A 137 -18.96 -15.01 -8.53
N GLY A 138 -17.95 -15.69 -7.97
CA GLY A 138 -16.75 -16.11 -8.71
C GLY A 138 -17.00 -17.20 -9.76
N ALA A 139 -16.16 -17.23 -10.81
CA ALA A 139 -16.20 -18.29 -11.81
C ALA A 139 -15.82 -19.64 -11.18
N ALA A 140 -16.48 -20.73 -11.58
CA ALA A 140 -16.30 -22.05 -10.97
C ALA A 140 -14.84 -22.54 -11.06
N GLU A 141 -14.17 -22.27 -12.18
CA GLU A 141 -12.77 -22.63 -12.44
C GLU A 141 -11.79 -21.95 -11.48
N LEU A 142 -12.11 -20.74 -10.98
CA LEU A 142 -11.28 -20.04 -10.02
C LEU A 142 -11.53 -20.51 -8.58
N VAL A 143 -12.70 -21.10 -8.32
CA VAL A 143 -13.00 -21.70 -7.01
C VAL A 143 -12.10 -22.91 -6.75
N SER A 144 -11.88 -23.76 -7.76
CA SER A 144 -11.02 -24.95 -7.61
C SER A 144 -9.56 -24.61 -7.32
N THR A 145 -9.05 -23.47 -7.80
CA THR A 145 -7.66 -23.02 -7.50
C THR A 145 -7.41 -22.81 -6.01
N VAL A 146 -8.44 -22.41 -5.25
CA VAL A 146 -8.36 -22.26 -3.80
C VAL A 146 -8.39 -23.59 -3.08
N GLU A 147 -9.17 -24.56 -3.59
CA GLU A 147 -9.25 -25.91 -3.02
C GLU A 147 -7.92 -26.68 -3.17
N HIS A 148 -7.16 -26.36 -4.22
CA HIS A 148 -5.87 -27.01 -4.53
C HIS A 148 -4.64 -26.14 -4.23
N THR A 149 -4.81 -24.90 -3.78
CA THR A 149 -3.70 -23.94 -3.55
C THR A 149 -2.83 -23.76 -4.80
N GLU A 150 -3.49 -23.60 -5.93
CA GLU A 150 -2.88 -23.38 -7.25
C GLU A 150 -2.96 -21.90 -7.62
N ALA A 151 -2.02 -21.41 -8.42
CA ALA A 151 -2.03 -20.07 -8.95
C ALA A 151 -3.33 -19.77 -9.69
N ASN A 152 -4.03 -18.74 -9.25
CA ASN A 152 -5.32 -18.33 -9.82
C ASN A 152 -5.20 -17.62 -11.18
N ASP A 153 -4.01 -17.14 -11.51
CA ASP A 153 -3.71 -16.32 -12.69
C ASP A 153 -2.25 -16.50 -13.12
N THR A 154 -1.92 -16.04 -14.33
CA THR A 154 -0.55 -15.89 -14.83
C THR A 154 -0.13 -14.44 -14.62
N SER A 155 0.40 -14.16 -13.44
CA SER A 155 0.80 -12.83 -12.98
C SER A 155 2.19 -12.89 -12.37
N PHE A 156 2.73 -11.73 -12.00
CA PHE A 156 4.04 -11.64 -11.39
C PHE A 156 4.06 -10.69 -10.18
N GLY A 157 4.82 -11.07 -9.17
CA GLY A 157 5.17 -10.22 -8.04
C GLY A 157 6.60 -9.70 -8.19
N VAL A 158 6.84 -8.45 -7.82
CA VAL A 158 8.18 -7.86 -7.76
C VAL A 158 8.30 -6.97 -6.55
N SER A 159 9.40 -7.11 -5.82
CA SER A 159 9.77 -6.17 -4.77
C SER A 159 11.28 -6.13 -4.57
N HIS A 160 11.75 -5.08 -3.92
CA HIS A 160 13.17 -4.84 -3.68
C HIS A 160 13.45 -4.47 -2.22
N TRP A 161 14.70 -4.69 -1.80
CA TRP A 161 15.22 -4.30 -0.50
C TRP A 161 16.75 -4.13 -0.56
N PRO A 162 17.37 -3.20 0.20
CA PRO A 162 16.75 -2.21 1.08
C PRO A 162 16.01 -1.11 0.33
N ARG A 163 15.22 -0.32 1.05
CA ARG A 163 14.81 0.98 0.56
C ARG A 163 16.03 1.85 0.32
N SER A 164 16.02 2.64 -0.75
CA SER A 164 16.97 3.75 -0.91
C SER A 164 16.79 4.78 0.22
N GLY A 165 17.75 5.68 0.41
CA GLY A 165 17.65 6.80 1.34
C GLY A 165 16.43 7.67 1.03
N LEU A 166 16.16 7.95 -0.25
CA LEU A 166 14.95 8.70 -0.63
C LEU A 166 13.67 7.90 -0.35
N GLU A 167 13.64 6.61 -0.69
CA GLU A 167 12.49 5.73 -0.40
C GLU A 167 12.20 5.64 1.10
N HIS A 168 13.25 5.54 1.91
CA HIS A 168 13.17 5.50 3.36
C HIS A 168 12.64 6.83 3.92
N VAL A 169 13.25 7.97 3.55
CA VAL A 169 12.81 9.29 4.04
C VAL A 169 11.36 9.57 3.67
N VAL A 170 10.94 9.27 2.44
CA VAL A 170 9.54 9.45 1.99
C VAL A 170 8.59 8.57 2.79
N TYR A 171 8.95 7.30 2.98
CA TYR A 171 8.14 6.36 3.75
C TYR A 171 7.99 6.80 5.21
N GLU A 172 9.11 7.04 5.91
CA GLU A 172 9.13 7.42 7.32
C GLU A 172 8.47 8.78 7.55
N THR A 173 8.64 9.74 6.63
CA THR A 173 7.97 11.05 6.74
C THR A 173 6.46 10.91 6.70
N ALA A 174 5.92 10.10 5.79
CA ALA A 174 4.47 9.87 5.75
C ALA A 174 3.97 9.17 7.02
N GLN A 175 4.72 8.19 7.54
CA GLN A 175 4.41 7.50 8.80
C GLN A 175 4.39 8.48 9.98
N TYR A 176 5.43 9.30 10.11
CA TYR A 176 5.53 10.32 11.14
C TYR A 176 4.34 11.29 11.09
N ILE A 177 3.96 11.77 9.90
CA ILE A 177 2.83 12.68 9.77
C ILE A 177 1.53 12.00 10.20
N ASN A 178 1.25 10.80 9.67
CA ASN A 178 -0.02 10.10 9.91
C ASN A 178 -0.19 9.51 11.31
N TYR A 179 0.90 9.22 12.04
CA TYR A 179 0.81 8.50 13.32
C TYR A 179 1.35 9.28 14.53
N GLU A 180 2.18 10.31 14.31
CA GLU A 180 2.75 11.10 15.40
C GLU A 180 2.34 12.58 15.32
N LEU A 181 2.56 13.21 14.16
CA LEU A 181 2.34 14.66 13.98
C LEU A 181 0.85 15.02 14.02
N ILE A 182 -0.01 14.15 13.50
CA ILE A 182 -1.48 14.33 13.50
C ILE A 182 -2.08 14.49 14.91
N ASN A 183 -1.36 14.01 15.94
CA ASN A 183 -1.79 14.15 17.33
C ASN A 183 -1.39 15.51 17.95
N GLN A 184 -0.52 16.26 17.27
CA GLN A 184 0.05 17.53 17.75
C GLN A 184 -0.53 18.73 17.01
N PHE A 185 -1.01 18.53 15.79
CA PHE A 185 -1.51 19.59 14.91
C PHE A 185 -2.90 19.24 14.36
N PRO A 186 -3.73 20.24 14.00
CA PRO A 186 -5.06 20.04 13.42
C PRO A 186 -4.97 19.64 11.94
N ILE A 187 -4.22 18.59 11.62
CA ILE A 187 -4.06 18.04 10.27
C ILE A 187 -4.90 16.77 10.08
N GLY A 188 -5.22 16.45 8.82
CA GLY A 188 -5.96 15.25 8.44
C GLY A 188 -5.07 14.10 7.98
N GLU A 189 -5.71 12.95 7.74
CA GLU A 189 -5.05 11.69 7.41
C GLU A 189 -4.62 11.58 5.93
N ASP A 190 -5.18 12.39 5.03
CA ASP A 190 -4.80 12.43 3.61
C ASP A 190 -3.47 13.14 3.39
N VAL A 191 -2.41 12.40 3.65
CA VAL A 191 -1.04 12.88 3.46
C VAL A 191 -0.52 12.34 2.15
N LYS A 192 0.10 13.17 1.32
CA LYS A 192 0.92 12.71 0.19
C LYS A 192 2.32 13.27 0.32
N VAL A 193 3.32 12.40 0.25
CA VAL A 193 4.74 12.78 0.30
C VAL A 193 5.38 12.43 -1.04
N MET A 194 5.88 13.45 -1.73
CA MET A 194 6.66 13.31 -2.96
C MET A 194 8.11 13.69 -2.68
N GLY A 195 9.02 12.75 -2.87
CA GLY A 195 10.45 12.93 -2.77
C GLY A 195 11.10 13.05 -4.14
N TYR A 196 11.97 14.04 -4.27
CA TYR A 196 12.85 14.22 -5.42
C TYR A 196 14.28 14.40 -4.91
N ARG A 197 15.19 13.53 -5.36
CA ARG A 197 16.62 13.67 -5.08
C ARG A 197 17.33 14.13 -6.34
N HIS A 198 18.20 15.12 -6.22
CA HIS A 198 19.09 15.57 -7.29
C HIS A 198 20.48 15.88 -6.75
N ASN A 199 21.51 15.20 -7.28
CA ASN A 199 22.92 15.44 -6.97
C ASN A 199 23.25 15.58 -5.47
N GLY A 200 22.59 14.79 -4.61
CA GLY A 200 22.85 14.76 -3.18
C GLY A 200 22.00 15.70 -2.32
N SER A 201 21.05 16.43 -2.90
CA SER A 201 20.01 17.16 -2.16
C SER A 201 18.64 16.52 -2.38
N ILE A 202 17.80 16.54 -1.34
CA ILE A 202 16.44 15.99 -1.36
C ILE A 202 15.44 17.13 -1.20
N VAL A 203 14.38 17.11 -2.00
CA VAL A 203 13.19 17.93 -1.81
C VAL A 203 12.03 17.00 -1.49
N LEU A 204 11.37 17.22 -0.36
CA LEU A 204 10.12 16.59 0.01
C LEU A 204 8.99 17.60 -0.16
N THR A 205 8.07 17.33 -1.07
CA THR A 205 6.81 18.07 -1.17
C THR A 205 5.72 17.28 -0.47
N THR A 206 5.10 17.87 0.54
CA THR A 206 3.99 17.25 1.28
C THR A 206 2.68 17.99 1.02
N ALA A 207 1.62 17.22 0.75
CA ALA A 207 0.25 17.71 0.73
C ALA A 207 -0.46 17.15 1.96
N ILE A 208 -0.98 18.04 2.81
CA ILE A 208 -1.53 17.73 4.12
C ILE A 208 -2.75 18.64 4.35
N PRO A 209 -3.97 18.11 4.47
CA PRO A 209 -5.13 18.92 4.75
C PRO A 209 -5.12 19.38 6.21
N PHE A 210 -5.62 20.59 6.46
CA PHE A 210 -5.92 21.07 7.80
C PHE A 210 -7.40 20.94 8.10
N ILE A 211 -7.73 20.58 9.34
CA ILE A 211 -9.11 20.36 9.78
C ILE A 211 -9.78 21.72 9.98
N ALA A 212 -10.71 22.06 9.11
CA ALA A 212 -11.35 23.38 9.00
C ALA A 212 -12.01 23.81 10.30
N SER A 213 -12.65 22.88 11.02
CA SER A 213 -13.29 23.14 12.33
C SER A 213 -12.32 23.50 13.45
N GLN A 214 -11.00 23.33 13.24
CA GLN A 214 -9.94 23.61 14.21
C GLN A 214 -9.02 24.77 13.80
N ILE A 215 -9.32 25.46 12.70
CA ILE A 215 -8.58 26.63 12.23
C ILE A 215 -9.55 27.80 12.10
N ARG A 216 -9.34 28.87 12.87
CA ARG A 216 -10.25 30.02 12.97
C ARG A 216 -10.15 30.99 11.80
N ASP A 217 -8.96 31.15 11.24
CA ASP A 217 -8.69 32.09 10.15
C ASP A 217 -7.40 31.75 9.38
N ALA A 218 -7.10 32.56 8.38
CA ALA A 218 -5.93 32.41 7.52
C ALA A 218 -4.59 32.63 8.25
N GLU A 219 -4.56 33.44 9.31
CA GLU A 219 -3.33 33.68 10.07
C GLU A 219 -2.96 32.42 10.85
N GLU A 220 -3.93 31.85 11.57
CA GLU A 220 -3.76 30.58 12.29
C GLU A 220 -3.39 29.42 11.34
N TYR A 221 -3.98 29.36 10.14
CA TYR A 221 -3.58 28.37 9.13
C TYR A 221 -2.09 28.47 8.78
N LEU A 222 -1.62 29.68 8.49
CA LEU A 222 -0.24 29.91 8.06
C LEU A 222 0.76 29.64 9.19
N GLU A 223 0.41 29.99 10.43
CA GLU A 223 1.20 29.65 11.62
C GLU A 223 1.28 28.13 11.81
N ALA A 224 0.13 27.44 11.78
CA ALA A 224 0.06 25.99 11.93
C ALA A 224 0.83 25.27 10.81
N LYS A 225 0.68 25.72 9.56
CA LYS A 225 1.44 25.22 8.41
C LYS A 225 2.95 25.41 8.59
N GLY A 226 3.39 26.56 9.07
CA GLY A 226 4.80 26.83 9.36
C GLY A 226 5.36 25.90 10.44
N ALA A 227 4.60 25.67 11.51
CA ALA A 227 4.98 24.76 12.59
C ALA A 227 5.03 23.29 12.11
N VAL A 228 4.04 22.85 11.33
CA VAL A 228 4.02 21.53 10.69
C VAL A 228 5.23 21.35 9.77
N GLN A 229 5.53 22.35 8.92
CA GLN A 229 6.69 22.30 8.04
C GLN A 229 8.01 22.18 8.83
N ALA A 230 8.17 22.96 9.91
CA ALA A 230 9.37 22.91 10.76
C ALA A 230 9.51 21.56 11.47
N ALA A 231 8.41 20.96 11.94
CA ALA A 231 8.43 19.65 12.56
C ALA A 231 8.82 18.55 11.57
N ILE A 232 8.23 18.58 10.37
CA ILE A 232 8.57 17.62 9.30
C ILE A 232 10.02 17.79 8.85
N GLN A 233 10.49 19.03 8.68
CA GLN A 233 11.87 19.35 8.36
C GLN A 233 12.84 18.73 9.38
N ALA A 234 12.61 18.98 10.67
CA ALA A 234 13.46 18.46 11.75
C ALA A 234 13.41 16.93 11.90
N PHE A 235 12.31 16.30 11.48
CA PHE A 235 12.21 14.83 11.42
C PHE A 235 12.98 14.28 10.22
N ALA A 236 12.75 14.84 9.02
CA ALA A 236 13.30 14.34 7.76
C ALA A 236 14.83 14.49 7.67
N GLU A 237 15.41 15.57 8.22
CA GLU A 237 16.86 15.77 8.32
C GLU A 237 17.58 14.68 9.13
N LYS A 238 16.87 13.92 9.96
CA LYS A 238 17.44 12.81 10.75
C LYS A 238 17.40 11.48 10.02
N GLN A 239 16.65 11.38 8.91
CA GLN A 239 16.41 10.13 8.20
C GLN A 239 17.44 9.85 7.10
N ASP A 240 18.13 10.89 6.60
CA ASP A 240 19.19 10.76 5.59
C ASP A 240 20.32 11.74 5.90
N HIS A 241 21.52 11.41 5.45
CA HIS A 241 22.73 12.20 5.63
C HIS A 241 22.80 13.41 4.67
N ARG A 242 21.99 13.40 3.62
CA ARG A 242 21.89 14.46 2.62
C ARG A 242 21.11 15.66 3.16
N ASP A 243 21.32 16.80 2.51
CA ASP A 243 20.51 17.99 2.75
C ASP A 243 19.07 17.75 2.28
N VAL A 244 18.10 18.05 3.14
CA VAL A 244 16.67 17.85 2.89
C VAL A 244 15.97 19.20 2.96
N ARG A 245 15.10 19.50 1.99
CA ARG A 245 14.17 20.64 2.06
C ARG A 245 12.74 20.12 2.05
N VAL A 246 11.93 20.58 3.00
CA VAL A 246 10.51 20.25 3.08
C VAL A 246 9.65 21.44 2.64
N ASP A 247 8.77 21.18 1.68
CA ASP A 247 7.76 22.12 1.18
C ASP A 247 6.35 21.58 1.49
N VAL A 248 5.56 22.29 2.30
CA VAL A 248 4.19 21.89 2.67
C VAL A 248 3.16 22.66 1.83
N ASN A 249 2.14 21.99 1.30
CA ASN A 249 0.97 22.56 0.60
C ASN A 249 1.36 23.67 -0.39
N THR A 250 2.18 23.31 -1.38
CA THR A 250 2.73 24.27 -2.37
C THR A 250 1.67 24.89 -3.29
N ALA A 251 0.48 24.28 -3.33
CA ALA A 251 -0.67 24.78 -4.07
C ALA A 251 -1.32 26.01 -3.42
N ASP A 252 -1.15 26.24 -2.12
CA ASP A 252 -1.78 27.35 -1.39
C ASP A 252 -1.44 28.71 -2.03
N LYS A 253 -2.44 29.60 -2.07
CA LYS A 253 -2.32 30.99 -2.52
C LYS A 253 -3.05 31.89 -1.53
N ALA A 254 -2.39 32.21 -0.42
CA ALA A 254 -2.98 33.01 0.67
C ALA A 254 -3.64 34.33 0.19
N LYS A 255 -3.06 35.03 -0.79
CA LYS A 255 -3.65 36.26 -1.36
C LYS A 255 -4.95 36.03 -2.13
N ARG A 256 -5.17 34.83 -2.67
CA ARG A 256 -6.40 34.42 -3.36
C ARG A 256 -7.41 33.75 -2.41
N GLY A 257 -6.96 33.39 -1.21
CA GLY A 257 -7.76 32.65 -0.24
C GLY A 257 -7.73 31.13 -0.41
N ASP A 258 -6.80 30.60 -1.22
CA ASP A 258 -6.67 29.15 -1.39
C ASP A 258 -5.85 28.56 -0.25
N PHE A 259 -6.51 27.75 0.57
CA PHE A 259 -5.92 27.01 1.67
C PHE A 259 -6.41 25.57 1.60
N TYR A 260 -5.52 24.62 1.84
CA TYR A 260 -5.92 23.22 1.89
C TYR A 260 -6.62 22.89 3.22
N LEU A 261 -7.91 23.21 3.30
CA LEU A 261 -8.82 22.91 4.40
C LEU A 261 -9.70 21.71 4.05
N THR A 262 -10.01 20.89 5.05
CA THR A 262 -11.00 19.81 4.93
C THR A 262 -11.86 19.69 6.20
N LEU A 263 -13.07 19.17 6.08
CA LEU A 263 -13.95 18.81 7.19
C LEU A 263 -13.61 17.44 7.78
N THR A 264 -13.25 16.50 6.91
CA THR A 264 -13.15 15.08 7.23
C THR A 264 -11.72 14.55 7.29
N GLY A 265 -10.73 15.37 6.92
CA GLY A 265 -9.32 15.00 6.89
C GLY A 265 -8.87 14.33 5.60
N THR A 266 -9.72 14.29 4.56
CA THR A 266 -9.40 13.72 3.24
C THR A 266 -9.90 14.57 2.07
N SER A 267 -9.13 14.64 0.99
CA SER A 267 -9.54 15.27 -0.28
C SER A 267 -10.70 14.54 -0.97
N ALA A 268 -11.03 13.32 -0.55
CA ALA A 268 -12.20 12.60 -1.02
C ALA A 268 -13.49 13.42 -0.84
N GLU A 269 -13.55 14.35 0.11
CA GLU A 269 -14.72 15.21 0.30
C GLU A 269 -14.86 16.32 -0.75
N CYS A 270 -13.81 16.62 -1.52
CA CYS A 270 -13.73 17.82 -2.37
C CYS A 270 -13.14 17.58 -3.78
N GLY A 271 -13.50 16.45 -4.42
CA GLY A 271 -13.29 16.24 -5.85
C GLY A 271 -12.18 15.26 -6.25
N ASP A 272 -11.44 14.68 -5.31
CA ASP A 272 -10.44 13.63 -5.60
C ASP A 272 -11.03 12.22 -5.46
N ASP A 273 -11.10 11.51 -6.59
CA ASP A 273 -11.53 10.11 -6.66
C ASP A 273 -10.41 9.15 -6.23
N GLY A 274 -10.79 7.93 -5.86
CA GLY A 274 -9.86 6.85 -5.50
C GLY A 274 -10.18 5.52 -6.16
N ALA A 275 -9.17 4.69 -6.37
CA ALA A 275 -9.37 3.29 -6.75
C ALA A 275 -8.26 2.35 -6.25
N VAL A 276 -8.63 1.08 -6.02
CA VAL A 276 -7.68 0.02 -5.66
C VAL A 276 -6.54 -0.08 -6.67
N GLY A 277 -5.31 -0.23 -6.17
CA GLY A 277 -4.12 -0.44 -7.00
C GLY A 277 -3.58 0.82 -7.68
N ARG A 278 -4.15 2.00 -7.40
CA ARG A 278 -3.66 3.30 -7.89
C ARG A 278 -2.73 4.02 -6.90
N GLY A 279 -2.54 3.40 -5.73
CA GLY A 279 -1.65 3.88 -4.68
C GLY A 279 -0.29 3.18 -4.65
N ASN A 280 0.22 3.01 -3.44
CA ASN A 280 1.54 2.46 -3.16
C ASN A 280 1.66 0.99 -3.60
N ARG A 281 2.89 0.48 -3.66
CA ARG A 281 3.16 -0.96 -3.83
C ARG A 281 3.31 -1.63 -2.46
N VAL A 282 3.49 -2.95 -2.44
CA VAL A 282 3.65 -3.73 -1.18
C VAL A 282 4.81 -3.29 -0.30
N ASN A 283 5.83 -2.63 -0.85
CA ASN A 283 6.92 -2.04 -0.09
C ASN A 283 6.58 -0.66 0.52
N GLY A 284 5.37 -0.16 0.29
CA GLY A 284 4.83 1.08 0.82
C GLY A 284 5.16 2.35 0.01
N VAL A 285 5.75 2.24 -1.17
CA VAL A 285 6.10 3.42 -1.98
C VAL A 285 5.79 3.21 -3.46
N ILE A 286 5.78 4.31 -4.22
CA ILE A 286 5.77 4.36 -5.67
C ILE A 286 7.17 4.84 -6.09
N ALA A 287 8.00 3.92 -6.59
CA ALA A 287 9.39 4.17 -6.92
C ALA A 287 9.64 3.94 -8.44
N PRO A 288 9.40 4.94 -9.31
CA PRO A 288 9.52 4.78 -10.77
C PRO A 288 10.91 4.38 -11.29
N PHE A 289 11.96 4.52 -10.48
CA PHE A 289 13.32 4.07 -10.82
C PHE A 289 13.59 2.60 -10.42
N ARG A 290 12.58 1.90 -9.89
CA ARG A 290 12.62 0.49 -9.49
C ARG A 290 11.70 -0.34 -10.35
N SER A 291 11.99 -1.63 -10.43
CA SER A 291 11.05 -2.60 -10.98
C SER A 291 9.83 -2.70 -10.07
N THR A 292 8.64 -2.76 -10.68
CA THR A 292 7.38 -2.82 -9.92
C THR A 292 6.35 -3.70 -10.61
N SER A 293 5.51 -4.35 -9.82
CA SER A 293 4.32 -5.02 -10.30
C SER A 293 3.13 -4.05 -10.34
N LEU A 294 2.35 -4.12 -11.42
CA LEU A 294 1.09 -3.38 -11.55
C LEU A 294 -0.08 -4.11 -10.87
N GLU A 295 0.14 -5.32 -10.37
CA GLU A 295 -0.85 -6.06 -9.60
C GLU A 295 -1.21 -5.31 -8.31
N ALA A 296 -2.49 -5.00 -8.15
CA ALA A 296 -3.00 -4.49 -6.88
C ALA A 296 -3.05 -5.62 -5.86
N ALA A 297 -2.32 -5.54 -4.74
CA ALA A 297 -2.33 -6.61 -3.74
C ALA A 297 -3.64 -6.64 -2.91
N CYS A 298 -4.18 -5.47 -2.60
CA CYS A 298 -5.27 -5.29 -1.64
C CYS A 298 -6.61 -5.88 -2.14
N GLY A 299 -7.28 -6.65 -1.27
CA GLY A 299 -8.59 -7.24 -1.54
C GLY A 299 -8.58 -8.56 -2.31
N LYS A 300 -7.45 -8.95 -2.90
CA LYS A 300 -7.25 -10.29 -3.47
C LYS A 300 -7.17 -11.33 -2.36
N ASN A 301 -7.62 -12.57 -2.61
CA ASN A 301 -7.53 -13.60 -1.58
C ASN A 301 -6.06 -13.92 -1.23
N PRO A 302 -5.74 -14.14 0.06
CA PRO A 302 -4.39 -14.46 0.51
C PRO A 302 -4.06 -15.96 0.36
N ILE A 303 -4.84 -16.72 -0.40
CA ILE A 303 -4.71 -18.19 -0.49
C ILE A 303 -4.00 -18.56 -1.77
N SER A 304 -4.56 -18.17 -2.92
CA SER A 304 -4.11 -18.53 -4.26
C SER A 304 -3.77 -17.35 -5.16
N HIS A 305 -4.09 -16.11 -4.74
CA HIS A 305 -3.89 -14.98 -5.64
C HIS A 305 -2.43 -14.53 -5.71
N VAL A 306 -1.77 -14.89 -6.80
CA VAL A 306 -0.33 -14.64 -7.01
C VAL A 306 0.01 -13.14 -7.04
N GLY A 307 -0.82 -12.29 -7.66
CA GLY A 307 -0.65 -10.84 -7.61
C GLY A 307 -0.59 -10.23 -6.19
N LYS A 308 -1.08 -10.93 -5.16
CA LYS A 308 -0.90 -10.57 -3.75
C LYS A 308 0.22 -11.36 -3.10
N VAL A 309 0.10 -12.68 -3.10
CA VAL A 309 1.02 -13.59 -2.39
C VAL A 309 2.45 -13.45 -2.90
N TYR A 310 2.68 -13.37 -4.22
CA TYR A 310 4.02 -13.24 -4.77
C TYR A 310 4.63 -11.85 -4.60
N ASN A 311 3.84 -10.78 -4.58
CA ASN A 311 4.36 -9.46 -4.26
C ASN A 311 4.87 -9.41 -2.81
N VAL A 312 4.10 -9.97 -1.87
CA VAL A 312 4.52 -10.06 -0.47
C VAL A 312 5.69 -11.02 -0.29
N LEU A 313 5.68 -12.19 -0.93
CA LEU A 313 6.78 -13.14 -0.90
C LEU A 313 8.08 -12.52 -1.45
N ALA A 314 8.02 -11.82 -2.58
CA ALA A 314 9.16 -11.13 -3.15
C ALA A 314 9.73 -10.08 -2.19
N PHE A 315 8.87 -9.36 -1.47
CA PHE A 315 9.31 -8.37 -0.48
C PHE A 315 10.03 -9.01 0.70
N LEU A 316 9.43 -10.05 1.30
CA LEU A 316 10.03 -10.79 2.42
C LEU A 316 11.35 -11.46 2.00
N ALA A 317 11.38 -12.10 0.82
CA ALA A 317 12.58 -12.72 0.31
C ALA A 317 13.70 -11.71 0.04
N ALA A 318 13.40 -10.54 -0.51
CA ALA A 318 14.40 -9.48 -0.69
C ALA A 318 14.98 -9.00 0.65
N GLN A 319 14.14 -8.89 1.69
CA GLN A 319 14.59 -8.56 3.05
C GLN A 319 15.53 -9.62 3.62
N ASP A 320 15.13 -10.89 3.55
CA ASP A 320 15.90 -11.99 4.13
C ASP A 320 17.19 -12.27 3.35
N ILE A 321 17.21 -12.07 2.02
CA ILE A 321 18.44 -12.16 1.22
C ILE A 321 19.48 -11.15 1.72
N VAL A 322 19.08 -9.88 1.87
CA VAL A 322 20.00 -8.81 2.31
C VAL A 322 20.42 -9.00 3.78
N ALA A 323 19.51 -9.49 4.63
CA ALA A 323 19.80 -9.69 6.05
C ALA A 323 20.70 -10.90 6.32
N HIS A 324 20.52 -12.00 5.57
CA HIS A 324 21.13 -13.29 5.91
C HIS A 324 22.23 -13.75 4.95
N VAL A 325 22.38 -13.15 3.77
CA VAL A 325 23.45 -13.51 2.82
C VAL A 325 24.56 -12.45 2.86
N PRO A 326 25.71 -12.73 3.50
CA PRO A 326 26.81 -11.79 3.57
C PRO A 326 27.29 -11.38 2.17
N GLY A 327 27.55 -10.08 2.01
CA GLY A 327 28.03 -9.53 0.75
C GLY A 327 26.94 -9.14 -0.23
N ILE A 328 25.65 -9.32 0.07
CA ILE A 328 24.56 -8.73 -0.73
C ILE A 328 24.21 -7.34 -0.17
N ARG A 329 24.26 -6.32 -1.03
CA ARG A 329 23.90 -4.94 -0.70
C ARG A 329 22.44 -4.63 -0.99
N GLU A 330 21.90 -5.24 -2.03
CA GLU A 330 20.52 -5.07 -2.48
C GLU A 330 20.05 -6.32 -3.23
N ALA A 331 18.76 -6.63 -3.10
CA ALA A 331 18.08 -7.64 -3.85
C ALA A 331 16.76 -7.10 -4.43
N THR A 332 16.49 -7.44 -5.70
CA THR A 332 15.16 -7.36 -6.30
C THR A 332 14.69 -8.76 -6.65
N VAL A 333 13.54 -9.17 -6.13
CA VAL A 333 12.98 -10.51 -6.34
C VAL A 333 11.78 -10.41 -7.28
N TYR A 334 11.75 -11.28 -8.28
CA TYR A 334 10.67 -11.44 -9.25
C TYR A 334 10.12 -12.85 -9.12
N VAL A 335 8.80 -13.03 -9.07
CA VAL A 335 8.17 -14.35 -9.05
C VAL A 335 7.03 -14.37 -10.03
N LEU A 336 7.11 -15.23 -11.04
CA LEU A 336 6.13 -15.38 -12.12
C LEU A 336 5.38 -16.70 -11.94
N SER A 337 4.05 -16.62 -11.88
CA SER A 337 3.20 -17.81 -11.87
C SER A 337 2.87 -18.29 -13.28
N GLN A 338 2.32 -19.48 -13.35
CA GLN A 338 1.51 -19.95 -14.47
C GLN A 338 0.18 -20.45 -13.88
N ILE A 339 -0.95 -20.01 -14.44
CA ILE A 339 -2.28 -20.37 -13.92
C ILE A 339 -2.43 -21.90 -13.81
N GLY A 340 -2.96 -22.38 -12.69
CA GLY A 340 -3.16 -23.82 -12.41
C GLY A 340 -1.92 -24.57 -11.91
N HIS A 341 -0.77 -23.92 -11.74
CA HIS A 341 0.40 -24.53 -11.11
C HIS A 341 0.42 -24.30 -9.58
N PRO A 342 1.04 -25.18 -8.79
CA PRO A 342 1.22 -24.97 -7.35
C PRO A 342 1.91 -23.64 -7.05
N LEU A 343 1.47 -22.94 -5.99
CA LEU A 343 2.04 -21.65 -5.60
C LEU A 343 3.51 -21.72 -5.16
N ASP A 344 3.95 -22.88 -4.69
CA ASP A 344 5.34 -23.10 -4.34
C ASP A 344 6.20 -23.50 -5.56
N GLU A 345 5.60 -23.75 -6.72
CA GLU A 345 6.30 -24.09 -7.96
C GLU A 345 6.07 -23.03 -9.05
N PRO A 346 6.56 -21.78 -8.87
CA PRO A 346 6.40 -20.73 -9.87
C PRO A 346 7.11 -21.11 -11.17
N LEU A 347 6.64 -20.53 -12.29
CA LEU A 347 7.27 -20.71 -13.59
C LEU A 347 8.74 -20.27 -13.54
N VAL A 348 9.02 -19.17 -12.85
CA VAL A 348 10.37 -18.77 -12.45
C VAL A 348 10.32 -17.87 -11.20
N ALA A 349 11.31 -18.04 -10.32
CA ALA A 349 11.63 -17.10 -9.26
C ALA A 349 13.05 -16.57 -9.48
N THR A 350 13.19 -15.27 -9.70
CA THR A 350 14.47 -14.62 -10.00
C THR A 350 14.88 -13.68 -8.87
N ALA A 351 16.09 -13.85 -8.35
CA ALA A 351 16.73 -12.86 -7.49
C ALA A 351 17.82 -12.11 -8.27
N LEU A 352 17.62 -10.81 -8.49
CA LEU A 352 18.60 -9.91 -9.07
C LEU A 352 19.32 -9.18 -7.93
N VAL A 353 20.62 -9.44 -7.74
CA VAL A 353 21.37 -8.99 -6.55
C VAL A 353 22.57 -8.12 -6.89
N HIS A 354 22.78 -7.06 -6.10
CA HIS A 354 24.02 -6.28 -6.12
C HIS A 354 24.98 -6.80 -5.04
N ALA A 355 26.10 -7.37 -5.46
CA ALA A 355 27.17 -7.77 -4.54
C ALA A 355 27.94 -6.53 -4.04
N ALA A 356 28.34 -6.54 -2.77
CA ALA A 356 29.05 -5.44 -2.11
C ALA A 356 30.48 -5.26 -2.64
N ASP A 357 31.14 -6.35 -3.03
CA ASP A 357 32.46 -6.38 -3.66
C ASP A 357 32.41 -6.41 -5.20
N GLY A 358 31.21 -6.33 -5.77
CA GLY A 358 30.97 -6.30 -7.21
C GLY A 358 31.21 -7.63 -7.93
N GLN A 359 31.26 -8.77 -7.20
CA GLN A 359 31.32 -10.09 -7.83
C GLN A 359 30.37 -11.08 -7.15
N LEU A 360 29.45 -11.64 -7.92
CA LEU A 360 28.61 -12.75 -7.45
C LEU A 360 29.36 -14.09 -7.50
N THR A 361 29.78 -14.60 -6.35
CA THR A 361 30.41 -15.93 -6.24
C THR A 361 29.38 -17.06 -6.32
N ALA A 362 29.80 -18.27 -6.73
CA ALA A 362 28.93 -19.44 -6.76
C ALA A 362 28.34 -19.79 -5.38
N SER A 363 29.11 -19.59 -4.30
CA SER A 363 28.62 -19.80 -2.92
C SER A 363 27.56 -18.78 -2.52
N THR A 364 27.76 -17.50 -2.86
CA THR A 364 26.76 -16.46 -2.60
C THR A 364 25.50 -16.73 -3.41
N GLN A 365 25.64 -17.12 -4.68
CA GLN A 365 24.53 -17.48 -5.55
C GLN A 365 23.70 -18.64 -4.98
N ALA A 366 24.36 -19.67 -4.46
CA ALA A 366 23.71 -20.81 -3.80
C ALA A 366 22.97 -20.38 -2.52
N ALA A 367 23.58 -19.52 -1.69
CA ALA A 367 22.94 -19.02 -0.47
C ALA A 367 21.69 -18.17 -0.79
N VAL A 368 21.74 -17.30 -1.80
CA VAL A 368 20.56 -16.54 -2.26
C VAL A 368 19.46 -17.47 -2.76
N ALA A 369 19.83 -18.51 -3.53
CA ALA A 369 18.86 -19.48 -4.03
C ALA A 369 18.21 -20.27 -2.88
N GLU A 370 18.95 -20.61 -1.83
CA GLU A 370 18.44 -21.29 -0.64
C GLU A 370 17.41 -20.43 0.12
N VAL A 371 17.66 -19.12 0.29
CA VAL A 371 16.68 -18.20 0.89
C VAL A 371 15.40 -18.16 0.05
N LEU A 372 15.52 -18.02 -1.28
CA LEU A 372 14.35 -17.96 -2.15
C LEU A 372 13.56 -19.28 -2.17
N ASP A 373 14.25 -20.43 -2.17
CA ASP A 373 13.62 -21.75 -2.08
C ASP A 373 12.88 -21.93 -0.75
N HIS A 374 13.46 -21.45 0.35
CA HIS A 374 12.82 -21.47 1.67
C HIS A 374 11.52 -20.68 1.70
N HIS A 375 11.49 -19.46 1.12
CA HIS A 375 10.25 -18.68 1.03
C HIS A 375 9.20 -19.36 0.17
N LEU A 376 9.58 -19.96 -0.97
CA LEU A 376 8.64 -20.68 -1.84
C LEU A 376 8.07 -21.91 -1.14
N ALA A 377 8.91 -22.68 -0.45
CA ALA A 377 8.47 -23.84 0.34
C ALA A 377 7.47 -23.48 1.44
N ASN A 378 7.53 -22.24 1.96
CA ASN A 378 6.67 -21.74 3.01
C ASN A 378 5.69 -20.66 2.51
N VAL A 379 5.34 -20.67 1.22
CA VAL A 379 4.45 -19.65 0.62
C VAL A 379 3.08 -19.54 1.30
N ALA A 380 2.57 -20.63 1.88
CA ALA A 380 1.32 -20.63 2.64
C ALA A 380 1.38 -19.74 3.89
N GLU A 381 2.55 -19.64 4.54
CA GLU A 381 2.74 -18.78 5.72
C GLU A 381 2.57 -17.31 5.37
N VAL A 382 2.91 -16.90 4.13
CA VAL A 382 2.65 -15.54 3.64
C VAL A 382 1.16 -15.24 3.71
N GLY A 383 0.32 -16.17 3.23
CA GLY A 383 -1.13 -16.06 3.30
C GLY A 383 -1.65 -15.89 4.72
N ASP A 384 -1.12 -16.68 5.66
CA ASP A 384 -1.51 -16.62 7.07
C ASP A 384 -1.13 -15.30 7.74
N ARG A 385 0.09 -14.80 7.49
CA ARG A 385 0.55 -13.51 8.04
C ARG A 385 -0.30 -12.35 7.51
N ILE A 386 -0.72 -12.41 6.24
CA ILE A 386 -1.65 -11.42 5.68
C ILE A 386 -3.01 -11.48 6.38
N ARG A 387 -3.60 -12.68 6.54
CA ARG A 387 -4.89 -12.84 7.25
C ARG A 387 -4.84 -12.31 8.68
N ARG A 388 -3.70 -12.49 9.36
CA ARG A 388 -3.43 -12.00 10.72
C ARG A 388 -3.10 -10.49 10.80
N ARG A 389 -3.05 -9.79 9.65
CA ARG A 389 -2.68 -8.37 9.54
C ARG A 389 -1.30 -8.06 10.13
N GLU A 390 -0.37 -9.00 10.02
CA GLU A 390 1.02 -8.85 10.49
C GLU A 390 1.91 -8.10 9.49
N LEU A 391 1.38 -7.81 8.29
CA LEU A 391 2.11 -7.22 7.17
C LEU A 391 1.33 -6.01 6.61
N SER A 392 2.03 -4.92 6.28
CA SER A 392 1.46 -3.84 5.45
C SER A 392 1.52 -4.22 3.98
N LEU A 393 0.47 -3.92 3.22
CA LEU A 393 0.38 -4.21 1.78
C LEU A 393 0.47 -2.96 0.88
N PHE A 394 0.50 -1.77 1.49
CA PHE A 394 0.57 -0.48 0.81
C PHE A 394 1.09 0.60 1.77
#